data_AF-A0A383VYR3-F1
#
_entry.id   AF-A0A383VYR3-F1
#
_cell.length_a   1.000
_cell.length_b   1.000
_cell.length_c   1.000
_cell.angle_alpha   90.00
_cell.angle_beta   90.00
_cell.angle_gamma   90.00
#
_symmetry.space_group_name_H-M   'P 1'
#
loop_
_entity.id
_entity.type
_entity.pdbx_description
1 polymer ?
#
loop_
_entity_poly.entity_id
_entity_poly.type
_entity_poly.pdbx_seq_one_letter_code
_entity_poly.pdbx_strand_id
1 'polypeptide(L)'
;MIPVFLFQDPLLSKYWECNTAAGPAEQAACSSAWESGDAAAFCALEPTAWRWSNQDSLVAHFSLVCGQAWKVQLTNSLFFVGAFAGNGAFGLLCDRWGRKLPLFLATSFVTASMFGLLGAQSYWAVAGLRVLCGAGAAGQSHCCFLLVTESVGPKFRGRASVGSLLFFTVGEFLLVALAVGLPAWNHLAIAAGALNAAALLLFPFIPESARWLLSQGKQQQATELLQAIAAANGSHMPQQPLVCSKESEDGGSTDETQIHCSYNEEGSSNNDGNSKSQLGLMALLRSRLLLIRSVVLLITWYALMQVYFGISLGAGGLPGSVYATFAMGTAAEVVALLVAGPLVDKVGRHTVVSMGLLLGGGACLACANVPGTTVVAALAAIGKFGCSASESVISIYTAELFPTSVRSTAMGICSKAARVGAIAAPFMLMLGSSLRLVSPVFLPYLIFGAISCLAGLLVLLLPETLGAAMPETMTDLQQLQSIFSAQPWRQGCMGILAFVFRARAHTGTSGAGKPASTLPSRSAAATSTKPPVVVVTAVCGECDAASDHSVAGRCNSRSKPRAKPSNGAVAAVDVNVSCTADETKPTNPGS
;
A
#
# COMPACT_ATOMS: atom_id res chain seq x y z
N MET A 1 -2.05 6.64 -14.68
CA MET A 1 -1.76 8.09 -14.53
C MET A 1 -1.85 8.86 -15.84
N ILE A 2 -1.29 8.36 -16.96
CA ILE A 2 -1.49 8.88 -18.32
C ILE A 2 -2.94 9.35 -18.63
N PRO A 3 -4.01 8.66 -18.15
CA PRO A 3 -5.37 9.04 -18.50
C PRO A 3 -5.79 10.44 -18.06
N VAL A 4 -5.25 10.95 -16.96
CA VAL A 4 -5.57 12.31 -16.50
C VAL A 4 -5.24 13.34 -17.58
N PHE A 5 -4.13 13.14 -18.28
CA PHE A 5 -3.65 14.03 -19.34
C PHE A 5 -4.31 13.76 -20.69
N LEU A 6 -4.69 12.50 -20.97
CA LEU A 6 -5.45 12.19 -22.20
C LEU A 6 -6.89 12.75 -22.16
N PHE A 7 -7.47 12.83 -20.96
CA PHE A 7 -8.88 13.20 -20.76
C PHE A 7 -9.08 14.54 -20.06
N GLN A 8 -8.15 15.48 -20.26
CA GLN A 8 -8.30 16.84 -19.74
C GLN A 8 -9.63 17.44 -20.21
N ASP A 9 -10.37 18.09 -19.31
CA ASP A 9 -11.68 18.67 -19.61
C ASP A 9 -11.52 19.90 -20.51
N PRO A 10 -11.96 19.83 -21.79
CA PRO A 10 -11.79 20.91 -22.73
C PRO A 10 -12.70 22.12 -22.43
N LEU A 11 -13.74 21.95 -21.61
CA LEU A 11 -14.64 23.05 -21.22
C LEU A 11 -13.97 23.95 -20.19
N LEU A 12 -13.34 23.36 -19.17
CA LEU A 12 -12.61 24.11 -18.15
C LEU A 12 -11.36 24.79 -18.71
N SER A 13 -10.69 24.17 -19.68
CA SER A 13 -9.52 24.75 -20.35
C SER A 13 -9.87 25.68 -21.51
N LYS A 14 -11.15 25.94 -21.78
CA LYS A 14 -11.63 26.81 -22.87
C LYS A 14 -11.05 26.44 -24.26
N TYR A 15 -10.98 25.14 -24.57
CA TYR A 15 -10.51 24.63 -25.88
C TYR A 15 -11.61 24.54 -26.94
N TRP A 16 -12.59 25.43 -26.90
CA TRP A 16 -13.66 25.54 -27.89
C TRP A 16 -13.85 26.99 -28.31
N GLU A 17 -14.49 27.22 -29.45
CA GLU A 17 -14.74 28.55 -29.99
C GLU A 17 -16.13 28.58 -30.63
N CYS A 18 -16.75 29.76 -30.64
CA CYS A 18 -17.99 29.96 -31.37
C CYS A 18 -17.73 29.92 -32.88
N ASN A 19 -18.61 29.23 -33.59
CA ASN A 19 -18.49 29.08 -35.04
C ASN A 19 -18.95 30.36 -35.73
N THR A 20 -18.02 31.05 -36.38
CA THR A 20 -18.30 32.31 -37.11
C THR A 20 -19.16 32.10 -38.36
N ALA A 21 -19.36 30.86 -38.80
CA ALA A 21 -20.24 30.50 -39.91
C ALA A 21 -21.68 30.16 -39.48
N ALA A 22 -21.94 30.08 -38.17
CA ALA A 22 -23.27 29.82 -37.61
C ALA A 22 -24.21 31.04 -37.77
N GLY A 23 -25.52 30.83 -37.69
CA GLY A 23 -26.50 31.92 -37.77
C GLY A 23 -26.35 32.95 -36.63
N PRO A 24 -26.83 34.19 -36.80
CA PRO A 24 -26.65 35.25 -35.81
C PRO A 24 -27.28 34.91 -34.43
N ALA A 25 -28.36 34.14 -34.41
CA ALA A 25 -28.97 33.65 -33.17
C ALA A 25 -28.10 32.59 -32.45
N GLU A 26 -27.50 31.67 -33.20
CA GLU A 26 -26.60 30.62 -32.67
C GLU A 26 -25.32 31.24 -32.12
N GLN A 27 -24.78 32.26 -32.80
CA GLN A 27 -23.60 33.01 -32.33
C GLN A 27 -23.88 33.80 -31.05
N ALA A 28 -25.05 34.42 -30.93
CA ALA A 28 -25.46 35.10 -29.70
C ALA A 28 -25.62 34.11 -28.52
N ALA A 29 -26.20 32.93 -28.77
CA ALA A 29 -26.30 31.87 -27.77
C ALA A 29 -24.92 31.35 -27.35
N CYS A 30 -24.03 31.12 -28.32
CA CYS A 30 -22.68 30.62 -28.06
C CYS A 30 -21.82 31.61 -27.28
N SER A 31 -21.84 32.90 -27.64
CA SER A 31 -21.11 33.95 -26.91
C SER A 31 -21.61 34.10 -25.47
N SER A 32 -22.93 34.04 -25.26
CA SER A 32 -23.51 34.03 -23.92
C SER A 32 -23.06 32.81 -23.10
N ALA A 33 -23.05 31.62 -23.69
CA ALA A 33 -22.54 30.41 -23.04
C ALA A 33 -21.05 30.51 -22.71
N TRP A 34 -20.24 31.07 -23.62
CA TRP A 34 -18.80 31.28 -23.44
C TRP A 34 -18.48 32.22 -22.27
N GLU A 35 -19.24 33.31 -22.15
CA GLU A 35 -19.09 34.28 -21.06
C GLU A 35 -19.55 33.73 -19.71
N SER A 36 -20.67 32.97 -19.70
CA SER A 36 -21.18 32.34 -18.48
C SER A 36 -20.20 31.31 -17.89
N GLY A 37 -19.43 30.63 -18.74
CA GLY A 37 -18.58 29.50 -18.33
C GLY A 37 -19.36 28.29 -17.80
N ASP A 38 -20.69 28.29 -17.94
CA ASP A 38 -21.55 27.22 -17.44
C ASP A 38 -21.59 26.05 -18.42
N ALA A 39 -21.17 24.87 -17.96
CA ALA A 39 -21.22 23.65 -18.75
C ALA A 39 -22.67 23.28 -19.18
N ALA A 40 -23.68 23.70 -18.42
CA ALA A 40 -25.09 23.51 -18.79
C ALA A 40 -25.49 24.36 -20.00
N ALA A 41 -25.03 25.61 -20.06
CA ALA A 41 -25.26 26.51 -21.18
C ALA A 41 -24.56 25.98 -22.44
N PHE A 42 -23.31 25.50 -22.30
CA PHE A 42 -22.60 24.83 -23.40
C PHE A 42 -23.35 23.61 -23.93
N CYS A 43 -23.85 22.74 -23.04
CA CYS A 43 -24.56 21.53 -23.45
C CYS A 43 -25.94 21.78 -24.09
N ALA A 44 -26.48 23.00 -23.97
CA ALA A 44 -27.72 23.41 -24.63
C ALA A 44 -27.47 24.00 -26.02
N LEU A 45 -26.22 24.27 -26.41
CA LEU A 45 -25.87 24.78 -27.72
C LEU A 45 -26.08 23.72 -28.80
N GLU A 46 -26.52 24.19 -29.97
CA GLU A 46 -26.58 23.35 -31.16
C GLU A 46 -25.15 23.02 -31.65
N PRO A 47 -24.88 21.79 -32.13
CA PRO A 47 -23.52 21.39 -32.53
C PRO A 47 -22.91 22.23 -33.65
N THR A 48 -23.72 22.95 -34.43
CA THR A 48 -23.31 23.89 -35.49
C THR A 48 -22.79 25.22 -34.94
N ALA A 49 -23.19 25.60 -33.72
CA ALA A 49 -22.91 26.90 -33.12
C ALA A 49 -21.46 27.05 -32.62
N TRP A 50 -20.76 25.94 -32.42
CA TRP A 50 -19.42 25.93 -31.82
C TRP A 50 -18.52 24.90 -32.52
N ARG A 51 -17.21 25.03 -32.32
CA ARG A 51 -16.19 24.09 -32.78
C ARG A 51 -15.08 23.96 -31.75
N TRP A 52 -14.37 22.82 -31.74
CA TRP A 52 -13.16 22.69 -30.93
C TRP A 52 -12.05 23.58 -31.49
N SER A 53 -11.46 24.42 -30.64
CA SER A 53 -10.29 25.23 -30.99
C SER A 53 -9.06 24.33 -31.19
N ASN A 54 -8.97 23.29 -30.35
CA ASN A 54 -7.91 22.29 -30.41
C ASN A 54 -8.46 20.89 -30.07
N GLN A 55 -7.98 19.87 -30.80
CA GLN A 55 -8.32 18.46 -30.59
C GLN A 55 -7.21 17.69 -29.82
N ASP A 56 -6.34 18.41 -29.12
CA ASP A 56 -5.23 17.87 -28.33
C ASP A 56 -5.66 17.00 -27.14
N SER A 57 -6.94 16.95 -26.77
CA SER A 57 -7.47 15.99 -25.79
C SER A 57 -8.31 14.90 -26.44
N LEU A 58 -8.29 13.70 -25.86
CA LEU A 58 -9.12 12.58 -26.32
C LEU A 58 -10.62 12.88 -26.12
N VAL A 59 -10.96 13.74 -25.14
CA VAL A 59 -12.32 14.22 -24.89
C VAL A 59 -12.79 15.10 -26.04
N ALA A 60 -11.97 16.05 -26.51
CA ALA A 60 -12.30 16.90 -27.65
C ALA A 60 -12.41 16.07 -28.95
N HIS A 61 -11.47 15.15 -29.18
CA HIS A 61 -11.45 14.33 -30.39
C HIS A 61 -12.72 13.48 -30.57
N PHE A 62 -13.22 12.85 -29.50
CA PHE A 62 -14.47 12.04 -29.53
C PHE A 62 -15.71 12.80 -29.04
N SER A 63 -15.60 14.11 -28.76
CA SER A 63 -16.66 14.95 -28.18
C SER A 63 -17.34 14.29 -26.97
N LEU A 64 -16.54 13.80 -26.01
CA LEU A 64 -17.00 13.11 -24.80
C LEU A 64 -17.48 14.08 -23.71
N VAL A 65 -18.32 15.05 -24.09
CA VAL A 65 -18.87 16.08 -23.21
C VAL A 65 -20.37 15.86 -22.99
N CYS A 66 -20.96 16.61 -22.06
CA CYS A 66 -22.41 16.59 -21.81
C CYS A 66 -22.94 15.18 -21.49
N GLY A 67 -23.97 14.70 -22.22
CA GLY A 67 -24.55 13.37 -22.02
C GLY A 67 -23.56 12.20 -22.25
N GLN A 68 -22.38 12.46 -22.83
CA GLN A 68 -21.34 11.47 -23.06
C GLN A 68 -20.17 11.57 -22.06
N ALA A 69 -20.18 12.50 -21.10
CA ALA A 69 -19.10 12.70 -20.14
C ALA A 69 -18.78 11.46 -19.28
N TRP A 70 -19.78 10.62 -19.01
CA TRP A 70 -19.61 9.38 -18.24
C TRP A 70 -18.62 8.38 -18.90
N LYS A 71 -18.45 8.46 -20.22
CA LYS A 71 -17.52 7.62 -20.98
C LYS A 71 -16.06 7.85 -20.60
N VAL A 72 -15.72 9.07 -20.17
CA VAL A 72 -14.37 9.40 -19.68
C VAL A 72 -14.05 8.56 -18.45
N GLN A 73 -14.95 8.56 -17.47
CA GLN A 73 -14.75 7.82 -16.22
C GLN A 73 -14.88 6.32 -16.42
N LEU A 74 -15.75 5.85 -17.31
CA LEU A 74 -15.79 4.45 -17.71
C LEU A 74 -14.43 4.00 -18.28
N THR A 75 -13.81 4.78 -19.16
CA THR A 75 -12.50 4.42 -19.75
C THR A 75 -11.40 4.36 -18.70
N ASN A 76 -11.43 5.26 -17.71
CA ASN A 76 -10.51 5.22 -16.57
C ASN A 76 -10.72 3.96 -15.72
N SER A 77 -11.96 3.60 -15.41
CA SER A 77 -12.27 2.38 -14.66
C SER A 77 -11.93 1.11 -15.43
N LEU A 78 -12.13 1.08 -16.76
CA LEU A 78 -11.78 -0.05 -17.62
C LEU A 78 -10.28 -0.35 -17.62
N PHE A 79 -9.42 0.67 -17.50
CA PHE A 79 -8.00 0.46 -17.26
C PHE A 79 -7.74 -0.30 -15.96
N PHE A 80 -8.41 0.03 -14.86
CA PHE A 80 -8.26 -0.69 -13.60
C PHE A 80 -8.91 -2.08 -13.61
N VAL A 81 -9.98 -2.29 -14.38
CA VAL A 81 -10.56 -3.61 -14.64
C VAL A 81 -9.53 -4.49 -15.36
N GLY A 82 -8.89 -3.94 -16.40
CA GLY A 82 -7.75 -4.57 -17.07
C GLY A 82 -6.62 -4.90 -16.10
N ALA A 83 -6.23 -3.94 -15.25
CA ALA A 83 -5.19 -4.14 -14.24
C ALA A 83 -5.52 -5.25 -13.23
N PHE A 84 -6.78 -5.35 -12.79
CA PHE A 84 -7.24 -6.41 -11.90
C PHE A 84 -7.12 -7.79 -12.56
N ALA A 85 -7.62 -7.93 -13.79
CA ALA A 85 -7.53 -9.18 -14.55
C ALA A 85 -6.09 -9.55 -14.87
N GLY A 86 -5.28 -8.57 -15.29
CA GLY A 86 -3.88 -8.73 -15.64
C GLY A 86 -3.03 -9.21 -14.47
N ASN A 87 -3.19 -8.62 -13.28
CA ASN A 87 -2.43 -9.04 -12.11
C ASN A 87 -2.67 -10.52 -11.75
N GLY A 88 -3.91 -10.99 -11.86
CA GLY A 88 -4.23 -12.42 -11.64
C GLY A 88 -3.66 -13.33 -12.73
N ALA A 89 -3.84 -12.96 -14.00
CA ALA A 89 -3.36 -13.75 -15.12
C ALA A 89 -1.82 -13.83 -15.15
N PHE A 90 -1.13 -12.69 -15.09
CA PHE A 90 0.33 -12.63 -15.11
C PHE A 90 0.97 -13.25 -13.87
N GLY A 91 0.30 -13.24 -12.71
CA GLY A 91 0.74 -14.01 -11.54
C GLY A 91 0.82 -15.51 -11.83
N LEU A 92 -0.25 -16.09 -12.38
CA LEU A 92 -0.27 -17.50 -12.78
C LEU A 92 0.75 -17.83 -13.88
N LEU A 93 0.98 -16.89 -14.81
CA LEU A 93 2.01 -17.04 -15.82
C LEU A 93 3.42 -17.00 -15.22
N CYS A 94 3.67 -16.16 -14.20
CA CYS A 94 4.96 -16.10 -13.52
C CYS A 94 5.35 -17.40 -12.83
N ASP A 95 4.36 -18.07 -12.23
CA ASP A 95 4.57 -19.34 -11.57
C ASP A 95 4.87 -20.46 -12.57
N ARG A 96 4.19 -20.44 -13.73
CA ARG A 96 4.33 -21.49 -14.76
C ARG A 96 5.51 -21.31 -15.72
N TRP A 97 5.76 -20.09 -16.18
CA TRP A 97 6.72 -19.82 -17.26
C TRP A 97 7.96 -19.03 -16.82
N GLY A 98 8.09 -18.75 -15.52
CA GLY A 98 9.16 -17.90 -14.99
C GLY A 98 8.78 -16.43 -15.05
N ARG A 99 9.66 -15.53 -14.62
CA ARG A 99 9.34 -14.09 -14.46
C ARG A 99 9.67 -13.31 -15.73
N LYS A 100 10.67 -13.75 -16.51
CA LYS A 100 11.17 -13.03 -17.68
C LYS A 100 10.17 -13.03 -18.85
N LEU A 101 9.63 -14.20 -19.21
CA LEU A 101 8.70 -14.30 -20.34
C LEU A 101 7.38 -13.55 -20.10
N PRO A 102 6.69 -13.71 -18.95
CA PRO A 102 5.50 -12.93 -18.66
C PRO A 102 5.77 -11.42 -18.59
N LEU A 103 6.93 -10.99 -18.08
CA LEU A 103 7.34 -9.59 -18.13
C LEU A 103 7.46 -9.07 -19.57
N PHE A 104 8.01 -9.87 -20.49
CA PHE A 104 8.13 -9.52 -21.91
C PHE A 104 6.76 -9.38 -22.57
N LEU A 105 5.86 -10.34 -22.33
CA LEU A 105 4.49 -10.33 -22.83
C LEU A 105 3.71 -9.12 -22.29
N ALA A 106 3.83 -8.84 -20.99
CA ALA A 106 3.18 -7.70 -20.35
C ALA A 106 3.66 -6.37 -20.95
N THR A 107 4.98 -6.20 -21.09
CA THR A 107 5.58 -5.00 -21.67
C THR A 107 5.16 -4.83 -23.13
N SER A 108 5.12 -5.94 -23.90
CA SER A 108 4.67 -5.94 -25.29
C SER A 108 3.19 -5.55 -25.42
N PHE A 109 2.31 -6.05 -24.54
CA PHE A 109 0.90 -5.65 -24.52
C PHE A 109 0.70 -4.17 -24.22
N VAL A 110 1.45 -3.60 -23.26
CA VAL A 110 1.40 -2.15 -23.00
C VAL A 110 1.82 -1.38 -24.24
N THR A 111 2.97 -1.72 -24.83
CA THR A 111 3.48 -1.05 -26.03
C THR A 111 2.48 -1.11 -27.19
N ALA A 112 1.97 -2.30 -27.51
CA ALA A 112 0.99 -2.48 -28.58
C ALA A 112 -0.30 -1.70 -28.32
N SER A 113 -0.78 -1.67 -27.06
CA SER A 113 -1.97 -0.91 -26.70
C SER A 113 -1.79 0.60 -26.83
N MET A 114 -0.61 1.14 -26.52
CA MET A 114 -0.30 2.57 -26.62
C MET A 114 -0.21 3.04 -28.07
N PHE A 115 0.50 2.30 -28.93
CA PHE A 115 0.53 2.62 -30.36
C PHE A 115 -0.83 2.37 -31.03
N GLY A 116 -1.58 1.37 -30.57
CA GLY A 116 -2.92 1.09 -31.07
C GLY A 116 -3.91 2.24 -30.85
N LEU A 117 -3.71 3.09 -29.83
CA LEU A 117 -4.58 4.26 -29.60
C LEU A 117 -4.59 5.24 -30.78
N LEU A 118 -3.50 5.30 -31.56
CA LEU A 118 -3.38 6.20 -32.71
C LEU A 118 -4.29 5.78 -33.88
N GLY A 119 -4.55 4.48 -34.01
CA GLY A 119 -5.43 3.93 -35.03
C GLY A 119 -6.89 3.80 -34.59
N ALA A 120 -7.20 4.15 -33.34
CA ALA A 120 -8.53 3.96 -32.79
C ALA A 120 -9.49 5.05 -33.31
N GLN A 121 -10.34 4.69 -34.26
CA GLN A 121 -11.37 5.58 -34.83
C GLN A 121 -12.68 5.58 -34.03
N SER A 122 -12.79 4.71 -33.02
CA SER A 122 -13.99 4.61 -32.19
C SER A 122 -13.65 4.63 -30.71
N TYR A 123 -14.56 5.20 -29.93
CA TYR A 123 -14.47 5.21 -28.47
C TYR A 123 -14.33 3.80 -27.88
N TRP A 124 -15.06 2.81 -28.41
CA TRP A 124 -14.99 1.44 -27.90
C TRP A 124 -13.66 0.75 -28.22
N ALA A 125 -13.01 1.09 -29.35
CA ALA A 125 -11.65 0.64 -29.63
C ALA A 125 -10.66 1.23 -28.61
N VAL A 126 -10.77 2.53 -28.31
CA VAL A 126 -9.98 3.17 -27.23
C VAL A 126 -10.23 2.45 -25.89
N ALA A 127 -11.49 2.22 -25.52
CA ALA A 127 -11.85 1.56 -24.28
C ALA A 127 -11.24 0.14 -24.17
N GLY A 128 -11.32 -0.66 -25.24
CA GLY A 128 -10.71 -1.99 -25.31
C GLY A 128 -9.19 -1.96 -25.20
N LEU A 129 -8.52 -1.07 -25.93
CA LEU A 129 -7.07 -0.87 -25.83
C LEU A 129 -6.65 -0.44 -24.42
N ARG A 130 -7.49 0.32 -23.71
CA ARG A 130 -7.21 0.76 -22.34
C ARG A 130 -7.33 -0.39 -21.33
N VAL A 131 -8.22 -1.36 -21.55
CA VAL A 131 -8.25 -2.62 -20.79
C VAL A 131 -6.95 -3.40 -21.00
N LEU A 132 -6.51 -3.55 -22.26
CA LEU A 132 -5.25 -4.25 -22.58
C LEU A 132 -4.03 -3.55 -21.97
N CYS A 133 -3.98 -2.22 -22.05
CA CYS A 133 -2.97 -1.40 -21.41
C CYS A 133 -2.94 -1.63 -19.90
N GLY A 134 -4.10 -1.63 -19.24
CA GLY A 134 -4.21 -1.89 -17.81
C GLY A 134 -3.71 -3.28 -17.43
N ALA A 135 -4.10 -4.30 -18.18
CA ALA A 135 -3.68 -5.68 -17.95
C ALA A 135 -2.16 -5.84 -18.08
N GLY A 136 -1.57 -5.28 -19.14
CA GLY A 136 -0.13 -5.25 -19.34
C GLY A 136 0.60 -4.46 -18.26
N ALA A 137 0.13 -3.27 -17.89
CA ALA A 137 0.81 -2.42 -16.91
C ALA A 137 0.85 -3.04 -15.51
N ALA A 138 -0.26 -3.65 -15.08
CA ALA A 138 -0.29 -4.39 -13.81
C ALA A 138 0.57 -5.65 -13.85
N GLY A 139 0.53 -6.40 -14.96
CA GLY A 139 1.39 -7.55 -15.17
C GLY A 139 2.88 -7.18 -15.12
N GLN A 140 3.27 -6.10 -15.80
CA GLN A 140 4.64 -5.60 -15.85
C GLN A 140 5.13 -5.21 -14.45
N SER A 141 4.33 -4.44 -13.70
CA SER A 141 4.66 -4.05 -12.32
C SER A 141 4.82 -5.28 -11.41
N HIS A 142 3.92 -6.26 -11.52
CA HIS A 142 3.97 -7.48 -10.72
C HIS A 142 5.20 -8.35 -11.03
N CYS A 143 5.46 -8.62 -12.32
CA CYS A 143 6.60 -9.44 -12.75
C CYS A 143 7.93 -8.76 -12.38
N CYS A 144 8.03 -7.44 -12.54
CA CYS A 144 9.22 -6.67 -12.18
C CYS A 144 9.49 -6.75 -10.67
N PHE A 145 8.44 -6.58 -9.85
CA PHE A 145 8.57 -6.70 -8.38
C PHE A 145 9.05 -8.09 -7.94
N LEU A 146 8.48 -9.16 -8.51
CA LEU A 146 8.91 -10.54 -8.23
C LEU A 146 10.37 -10.75 -8.62
N LEU A 147 10.76 -10.33 -9.83
CA LEU A 147 12.12 -10.49 -10.32
C LEU A 147 13.12 -9.78 -9.39
N VAL A 148 12.87 -8.50 -9.05
CA VAL A 148 13.76 -7.72 -8.17
C VAL A 148 13.91 -8.36 -6.78
N THR A 149 12.82 -8.84 -6.18
CA THR A 149 12.85 -9.43 -4.84
C THR A 149 13.42 -10.85 -4.80
N GLU A 150 13.44 -11.53 -5.94
CA GLU A 150 14.06 -12.84 -6.11
C GLU A 150 15.55 -12.77 -6.48
N SER A 151 15.97 -11.74 -7.21
CA SER A 151 17.37 -11.49 -7.56
C SER A 151 18.24 -11.09 -6.37
N VAL A 152 17.65 -10.58 -5.29
CA VAL A 152 18.38 -10.14 -4.09
C VAL A 152 18.24 -11.09 -2.91
N GLY A 153 19.28 -11.15 -2.08
CA GLY A 153 19.28 -11.88 -0.82
C GLY A 153 18.31 -11.28 0.22
N PRO A 154 17.92 -12.04 1.26
CA PRO A 154 16.97 -11.59 2.28
C PRO A 154 17.34 -10.24 2.93
N LYS A 155 18.63 -9.98 3.17
CA LYS A 155 19.15 -8.73 3.77
C LYS A 155 18.85 -7.48 2.94
N PHE A 156 18.82 -7.61 1.61
CA PHE A 156 18.62 -6.48 0.69
C PHE A 156 17.19 -6.40 0.14
N ARG A 157 16.34 -7.39 0.42
CA ARG A 157 14.99 -7.50 -0.14
C ARG A 157 14.13 -6.28 0.19
N GLY A 158 14.16 -5.80 1.44
CA GLY A 158 13.42 -4.60 1.84
C GLY A 158 13.86 -3.35 1.06
N ARG A 159 15.18 -3.13 0.93
CA ARG A 159 15.72 -2.00 0.15
C ARG A 159 15.35 -2.09 -1.33
N ALA A 160 15.39 -3.29 -1.90
CA ALA A 160 15.01 -3.52 -3.30
C ALA A 160 13.51 -3.24 -3.53
N SER A 161 12.64 -3.67 -2.61
CA SER A 161 11.20 -3.38 -2.66
C SER A 161 10.90 -1.88 -2.58
N VAL A 162 11.55 -1.15 -1.67
CA VAL A 162 11.41 0.33 -1.58
C VAL A 162 11.94 1.02 -2.84
N GLY A 163 13.06 0.53 -3.39
CA GLY A 163 13.61 1.02 -4.66
C GLY A 163 12.58 0.93 -5.80
N SER A 164 11.85 -0.18 -5.90
CA SER A 164 10.80 -0.33 -6.91
C SER A 164 9.65 0.69 -6.77
N LEU A 165 9.28 1.08 -5.54
CA LEU A 165 8.29 2.13 -5.30
C LEU A 165 8.82 3.51 -5.74
N LEU A 166 10.09 3.82 -5.47
CA LEU A 166 10.68 5.09 -5.89
C LEU A 166 10.69 5.23 -7.42
N PHE A 167 10.96 4.15 -8.16
CA PHE A 167 10.89 4.16 -9.63
C PHE A 167 9.49 4.47 -10.16
N PHE A 168 8.43 4.04 -9.45
CA PHE A 168 7.06 4.39 -9.80
C PHE A 168 6.86 5.92 -9.72
N THR A 169 7.30 6.54 -8.63
CA THR A 169 7.17 7.99 -8.43
C THR A 169 8.04 8.81 -9.39
N VAL A 170 9.24 8.31 -9.74
CA VAL A 170 10.06 8.90 -10.81
C VAL A 170 9.32 8.85 -12.15
N GLY A 171 8.64 7.74 -12.44
CA GLY A 171 7.79 7.60 -13.62
C GLY A 171 6.62 8.59 -13.66
N GLU A 172 6.02 8.91 -12.51
CA GLU A 172 4.99 9.94 -12.42
C GLU A 172 5.53 11.34 -12.77
N PHE A 173 6.70 11.72 -12.26
CA PHE A 173 7.34 12.99 -12.63
C PHE A 173 7.72 13.04 -14.10
N LEU A 174 8.27 11.95 -14.64
CA LEU A 174 8.59 11.85 -16.05
C LEU A 174 7.34 12.00 -16.91
N LEU A 175 6.22 11.42 -16.49
CA LEU A 175 4.93 11.59 -17.17
C LEU A 175 4.48 13.05 -17.17
N VAL A 176 4.59 13.77 -16.05
CA VAL A 176 4.28 15.21 -16.01
C VAL A 176 5.18 15.99 -16.97
N ALA A 177 6.49 15.72 -16.96
CA ALA A 177 7.45 16.39 -17.84
C ALA A 177 7.12 16.15 -19.32
N LEU A 178 6.81 14.91 -19.69
CA LEU A 178 6.37 14.56 -21.05
C LEU A 178 5.06 15.25 -21.41
N ALA A 179 4.09 15.30 -20.49
CA ALA A 179 2.78 15.91 -20.74
C ALA A 179 2.84 17.45 -20.86
N VAL A 180 3.82 18.10 -20.22
CA VAL A 180 4.11 19.54 -20.39
C VAL A 180 4.78 19.79 -21.74
N GLY A 181 5.74 18.95 -22.15
CA GLY A 181 6.43 19.10 -23.43
C GLY A 181 5.59 18.69 -24.64
N LEU A 182 4.68 17.74 -24.47
CA LEU A 182 3.83 17.15 -25.51
C LEU A 182 2.35 17.19 -25.05
N PRO A 183 1.68 18.35 -25.17
CA PRO A 183 0.32 18.52 -24.66
C PRO A 183 -0.73 17.71 -25.44
N ALA A 184 -0.46 17.42 -26.72
CA ALA A 184 -1.36 16.64 -27.55
C ALA A 184 -1.39 15.15 -27.12
N TRP A 185 -2.60 14.61 -26.93
CA TRP A 185 -2.83 13.26 -26.39
C TRP A 185 -2.17 12.16 -27.24
N ASN A 186 -2.13 12.34 -28.56
CA ASN A 186 -1.50 11.43 -29.51
C ASN A 186 0.03 11.44 -29.38
N HIS A 187 0.66 12.62 -29.25
CA HIS A 187 2.09 12.75 -29.03
C HIS A 187 2.51 12.19 -27.67
N LEU A 188 1.70 12.43 -26.63
CA LEU A 188 1.93 11.85 -25.31
C LEU A 188 1.83 10.32 -25.33
N ALA A 189 0.83 9.77 -26.05
CA ALA A 189 0.69 8.33 -26.22
C ALA A 189 1.87 7.72 -27.00
N ILE A 190 2.36 8.38 -28.06
CA ILE A 190 3.55 7.98 -28.81
C ILE A 190 4.78 7.98 -27.92
N ALA A 191 5.03 9.07 -27.18
CA ALA A 191 6.20 9.20 -26.33
C ALA A 191 6.20 8.16 -25.20
N ALA A 192 5.06 7.97 -24.53
CA ALA A 192 4.92 6.95 -23.49
C ALA A 192 5.05 5.53 -24.06
N GLY A 193 4.45 5.26 -25.22
CA GLY A 193 4.57 4.00 -25.94
C GLY A 193 6.00 3.70 -26.38
N ALA A 194 6.72 4.70 -26.88
CA ALA A 194 8.11 4.59 -27.31
C ALA A 194 9.06 4.35 -26.12
N LEU A 195 8.85 5.03 -24.99
CA LEU A 195 9.63 4.79 -23.77
C LEU A 195 9.42 3.35 -23.27
N ASN A 196 8.18 2.86 -23.28
CA ASN A 196 7.90 1.47 -22.90
C ASN A 196 8.43 0.46 -23.94
N ALA A 197 8.41 0.81 -25.23
CA ALA A 197 9.02 0.00 -26.29
C ALA A 197 10.54 -0.09 -26.13
N ALA A 198 11.21 0.99 -25.74
CA ALA A 198 12.64 0.99 -25.46
C ALA A 198 13.00 0.01 -24.33
N ALA A 199 12.11 -0.20 -23.35
CA ALA A 199 12.31 -1.21 -22.31
C ALA A 199 12.37 -2.65 -22.88
N LEU A 200 11.75 -2.92 -24.04
CA LEU A 200 11.86 -4.23 -24.72
C LEU A 200 13.30 -4.52 -25.17
N LEU A 201 14.10 -3.49 -25.46
CA LEU A 201 15.51 -3.63 -25.83
C LEU A 201 16.39 -4.10 -24.66
N LEU A 202 15.89 -3.99 -23.42
CA LEU A 202 16.62 -4.40 -22.22
C LEU A 202 16.49 -5.91 -21.93
N PHE A 203 15.51 -6.61 -22.52
CA PHE A 203 15.24 -8.03 -22.20
C PHE A 203 16.39 -9.02 -22.47
N PRO A 204 17.26 -8.83 -23.48
CA PRO A 204 18.44 -9.67 -23.64
C PRO A 204 19.35 -9.66 -22.40
N PHE A 205 19.42 -8.52 -21.69
CA PHE A 205 20.28 -8.33 -20.51
C PHE A 205 19.63 -8.74 -19.20
N ILE A 206 18.31 -8.96 -19.18
CA ILE A 206 17.58 -9.34 -17.98
C ILE A 206 17.69 -10.86 -17.78
N PRO A 207 18.31 -11.36 -16.70
CA PRO A 207 18.33 -12.78 -16.38
C PRO A 207 16.97 -13.25 -15.84
N GLU A 208 16.73 -14.55 -15.90
CA GLU A 208 15.59 -15.17 -15.20
C GLU A 208 15.90 -15.32 -13.70
N SER A 209 14.88 -15.50 -12.87
CA SER A 209 15.06 -15.74 -11.44
C SER A 209 15.81 -17.05 -11.16
N ALA A 210 16.94 -16.94 -10.46
CA ALA A 210 17.69 -18.11 -9.97
C ALA A 210 16.84 -19.00 -9.05
N ARG A 211 15.97 -18.40 -8.22
CA ARG A 211 15.06 -19.15 -7.35
C ARG A 211 14.05 -19.96 -8.15
N TRP A 212 13.49 -19.39 -9.20
CA TRP A 212 12.57 -20.12 -10.07
C TRP A 212 13.29 -21.25 -10.82
N LEU A 213 14.47 -20.99 -11.37
CA LEU A 213 15.27 -22.02 -12.06
C LEU A 213 15.54 -23.22 -11.14
N LEU A 214 15.91 -22.98 -9.89
CA LEU A 214 16.07 -24.05 -8.89
C LEU A 214 14.76 -24.81 -8.63
N SER A 215 13.64 -24.09 -8.46
CA SER A 215 12.32 -24.71 -8.24
C SER A 215 11.82 -25.56 -9.43
N GLN A 216 12.36 -25.33 -10.63
CA GLN A 216 12.05 -26.10 -11.84
C GLN A 216 13.07 -27.21 -12.11
N GLY A 217 14.00 -27.48 -11.19
CA GLY A 217 15.05 -28.48 -11.36
C GLY A 217 16.15 -28.08 -12.36
N LYS A 218 16.18 -26.83 -12.84
CA LYS A 218 17.20 -26.31 -13.78
C LYS A 218 18.45 -25.85 -13.04
N GLN A 219 19.06 -26.75 -12.29
CA GLN A 219 20.15 -26.44 -11.36
C GLN A 219 21.41 -25.91 -12.06
N GLN A 220 21.76 -26.47 -13.21
CA GLN A 220 22.93 -26.00 -13.98
C GLN A 220 22.78 -24.53 -14.39
N GLN A 221 21.64 -24.15 -14.98
CA GLN A 221 21.36 -22.77 -15.39
C GLN A 221 21.33 -21.81 -14.20
N ALA A 222 20.77 -22.23 -13.07
CA ALA A 222 20.76 -21.42 -11.85
C ALA A 222 22.19 -21.19 -11.31
N THR A 223 23.04 -22.23 -11.38
CA THR A 223 24.43 -22.16 -10.92
C THR A 223 25.24 -21.22 -11.81
N GLU A 224 25.17 -21.39 -13.13
CA GLU A 224 25.85 -20.51 -14.10
C GLU A 224 25.45 -19.04 -13.92
N LEU A 225 24.14 -18.78 -13.73
CA LEU A 225 23.63 -17.44 -13.47
C LEU A 225 24.19 -16.85 -12.16
N LEU A 226 24.16 -17.62 -11.07
CA LEU A 226 24.68 -17.16 -9.77
C LEU A 226 26.21 -16.97 -9.81
N GLN A 227 26.94 -17.77 -10.58
CA GLN A 227 28.38 -17.57 -10.81
C GLN A 227 28.64 -16.27 -11.55
N ALA A 228 27.87 -15.96 -12.60
CA ALA A 228 27.98 -14.69 -13.33
C ALA A 228 27.69 -13.49 -12.41
N ILE A 229 26.67 -13.58 -11.56
CA ILE A 229 26.35 -12.53 -10.56
C ILE A 229 27.46 -12.39 -9.53
N ALA A 230 28.01 -13.51 -9.04
CA ALA A 230 29.10 -13.50 -8.07
C ALA A 230 30.36 -12.85 -8.67
N ALA A 231 30.73 -13.23 -9.90
CA ALA A 231 31.85 -12.66 -10.64
C ALA A 231 31.67 -11.14 -10.86
N ALA A 232 30.48 -10.70 -11.26
CA ALA A 232 30.17 -9.28 -11.43
C ALA A 232 30.25 -8.48 -10.12
N ASN A 233 29.94 -9.11 -8.98
CA ASN A 233 30.00 -8.50 -7.66
C ASN A 233 31.37 -8.64 -6.98
N GLY A 234 32.37 -9.28 -7.62
CA GLY A 234 33.66 -9.57 -7.01
C GLY A 234 33.60 -10.56 -5.83
N SER A 235 32.56 -11.39 -5.77
CA SER A 235 32.35 -12.40 -4.72
C SER A 235 32.55 -13.81 -5.27
N HIS A 236 32.83 -14.77 -4.38
CA HIS A 236 32.91 -16.19 -4.75
C HIS A 236 31.61 -16.92 -4.42
N MET A 237 31.27 -17.92 -5.23
CA MET A 237 30.13 -18.81 -4.97
C MET A 237 30.45 -19.72 -3.76
N PRO A 238 29.51 -19.93 -2.83
CA PRO A 238 29.70 -20.89 -1.74
C PRO A 238 29.89 -22.31 -2.32
N GLN A 239 30.81 -23.08 -1.74
CA GLN A 239 31.13 -24.45 -2.21
C GLN A 239 30.04 -25.49 -1.88
N GLN A 240 29.00 -25.10 -1.14
CA GLN A 240 27.88 -25.98 -0.82
C GLN A 240 26.93 -26.12 -2.03
N PRO A 241 26.43 -27.32 -2.32
CA PRO A 241 25.47 -27.52 -3.40
C PRO A 241 24.20 -26.68 -3.14
N LEU A 242 23.73 -25.98 -4.18
CA LEU A 242 22.56 -25.09 -4.12
C LEU A 242 21.23 -25.82 -3.81
N VAL A 243 21.23 -27.15 -3.94
CA VAL A 243 20.13 -28.05 -3.59
C VAL A 243 20.73 -29.21 -2.81
N CYS A 244 20.20 -29.52 -1.63
CA CYS A 244 20.53 -30.75 -0.92
C CYS A 244 19.84 -31.92 -1.65
N SER A 245 20.56 -32.61 -2.53
CA SER A 245 20.11 -33.89 -3.07
C SER A 245 20.18 -34.96 -1.97
N LYS A 246 19.07 -35.67 -1.75
CA LYS A 246 19.12 -36.97 -1.08
C LYS A 246 19.67 -37.95 -2.10
N GLU A 247 20.97 -38.22 -2.05
CA GLU A 247 21.47 -39.47 -2.63
C GLU A 247 21.01 -40.59 -1.70
N SER A 248 20.14 -41.45 -2.21
CA SER A 248 19.87 -42.75 -1.61
C SER A 248 21.13 -43.59 -1.79
N GLU A 249 22.01 -43.58 -0.80
CA GLU A 249 23.07 -44.58 -0.67
C GLU A 249 22.42 -45.93 -0.38
N ASP A 250 22.42 -46.80 -1.40
CA ASP A 250 22.23 -48.23 -1.23
C ASP A 250 23.53 -48.79 -0.60
N GLY A 251 23.50 -49.06 0.70
CA GLY A 251 24.39 -50.02 1.37
C GLY A 251 25.54 -49.47 2.22
N GLY A 252 25.45 -49.73 3.54
CA GLY A 252 26.63 -50.06 4.36
C GLY A 252 27.05 -49.12 5.49
N SER A 253 26.35 -49.20 6.62
CA SER A 253 26.83 -49.04 8.02
C SER A 253 27.74 -47.87 8.44
N THR A 254 27.22 -47.17 9.47
CA THR A 254 27.86 -46.49 10.63
C THR A 254 28.42 -45.07 10.51
N ASP A 255 27.75 -44.20 11.28
CA ASP A 255 28.20 -43.07 12.12
C ASP A 255 27.79 -41.64 11.73
N GLU A 256 27.39 -40.92 12.78
CA GLU A 256 26.52 -39.76 12.85
C GLU A 256 26.90 -38.57 11.96
N THR A 257 25.93 -38.06 11.18
CA THR A 257 25.73 -36.60 11.01
C THR A 257 24.24 -36.32 10.82
N GLN A 258 23.56 -35.89 11.88
CA GLN A 258 22.20 -35.36 11.77
C GLN A 258 22.25 -34.00 11.05
N ILE A 259 21.87 -33.99 9.77
CA ILE A 259 21.37 -32.78 9.10
C ILE A 259 19.85 -32.90 9.06
N HIS A 260 19.18 -32.24 10.00
CA HIS A 260 17.73 -32.10 10.02
C HIS A 260 17.31 -31.05 8.97
N CYS A 261 17.15 -31.47 7.72
CA CYS A 261 16.48 -30.68 6.68
C CYS A 261 15.03 -31.17 6.53
N SER A 262 14.13 -30.64 7.36
CA SER A 262 12.70 -30.73 7.11
C SER A 262 12.30 -29.64 6.11
N TYR A 263 12.24 -29.99 4.83
CA TYR A 263 11.39 -29.28 3.88
C TYR A 263 10.58 -30.34 3.14
N ASN A 264 9.30 -30.45 3.52
CA ASN A 264 8.36 -31.34 2.86
C ASN A 264 8.01 -30.75 1.49
N GLU A 265 8.56 -31.31 0.41
CA GLU A 265 7.95 -31.20 -0.91
C GLU A 265 6.81 -32.23 -0.98
N GLU A 266 5.58 -31.74 -0.86
CA GLU A 266 4.41 -32.44 -1.39
C GLU A 266 4.47 -32.37 -2.92
N GLY A 267 5.03 -33.42 -3.53
CA GLY A 267 4.65 -33.80 -4.88
C GLY A 267 3.22 -34.31 -4.83
N SER A 268 2.26 -33.50 -5.31
CA SER A 268 0.98 -34.02 -5.77
C SER A 268 0.32 -33.08 -6.76
N SER A 269 0.04 -33.63 -7.93
CA SER A 269 -1.02 -33.36 -8.90
C SER A 269 -1.67 -31.97 -8.95
N ASN A 270 -1.82 -31.46 -10.18
CA ASN A 270 -2.40 -30.19 -10.64
C ASN A 270 -3.81 -29.73 -10.11
N ASN A 271 -4.32 -30.28 -9.01
CA ASN A 271 -5.59 -29.89 -8.36
C ASN A 271 -5.45 -29.16 -6.99
N ASP A 272 -4.24 -29.08 -6.40
CA ASP A 272 -4.09 -28.63 -4.99
C ASP A 272 -4.06 -27.11 -4.74
N GLY A 273 -3.85 -26.29 -5.78
CA GLY A 273 -3.87 -24.82 -5.63
C GLY A 273 -5.25 -24.30 -5.21
N ASN A 274 -6.32 -24.90 -5.74
CA ASN A 274 -7.69 -24.53 -5.37
C ASN A 274 -8.04 -25.02 -3.96
N SER A 275 -7.60 -26.25 -3.61
CA SER A 275 -7.86 -26.88 -2.30
C SER A 275 -7.19 -26.14 -1.13
N LYS A 276 -5.90 -25.76 -1.26
CA LYS A 276 -5.18 -24.96 -0.25
C LYS A 276 -5.77 -23.56 -0.08
N SER A 277 -6.23 -22.92 -1.16
CA SER A 277 -6.88 -21.60 -1.10
C SER A 277 -8.26 -21.63 -0.44
N GLN A 278 -9.04 -22.69 -0.68
CA GLN A 278 -10.35 -22.89 -0.06
C GLN A 278 -10.23 -23.20 1.43
N LEU A 279 -9.21 -23.98 1.82
CA LEU A 279 -8.88 -24.25 3.22
C LEU A 279 -8.49 -22.97 3.98
N GLY A 280 -7.69 -22.10 3.35
CA GLY A 280 -7.30 -20.80 3.91
C GLY A 280 -8.47 -19.83 4.06
N LEU A 281 -9.37 -19.75 3.07
CA LEU A 281 -10.54 -18.87 3.12
C LEU A 281 -11.53 -19.31 4.21
N MET A 282 -11.82 -20.61 4.32
CA MET A 282 -12.64 -21.14 5.41
C MET A 282 -11.98 -20.91 6.78
N ALA A 283 -10.66 -21.03 6.88
CA ALA A 283 -9.94 -20.78 8.13
C ALA A 283 -10.05 -19.31 8.58
N LEU A 284 -10.04 -18.35 7.65
CA LEU A 284 -10.24 -16.92 7.96
C LEU A 284 -11.65 -16.63 8.50
N LEU A 285 -12.66 -17.30 7.94
CA LEU A 285 -14.07 -17.13 8.34
C LEU A 285 -14.41 -17.86 9.65
N ARG A 286 -13.64 -18.88 10.03
CA ARG A 286 -13.93 -19.73 11.19
C ARG A 286 -13.64 -19.06 12.53
N SER A 287 -12.60 -18.22 12.61
CA SER A 287 -12.24 -17.52 13.85
C SER A 287 -12.80 -16.10 13.86
N ARG A 288 -13.58 -15.76 14.89
CA ARG A 288 -14.15 -14.41 15.07
C ARG A 288 -13.08 -13.32 15.09
N LEU A 289 -11.91 -13.62 15.66
CA LEU A 289 -10.78 -12.67 15.71
C LEU A 289 -10.22 -12.40 14.30
N LEU A 290 -9.97 -13.45 13.52
CA LEU A 290 -9.46 -13.33 12.16
C LEU A 290 -10.46 -12.67 11.23
N LEU A 291 -11.75 -12.97 11.40
CA LEU A 291 -12.82 -12.33 10.64
C LEU A 291 -12.84 -10.82 10.85
N ILE A 292 -12.80 -10.35 12.10
CA ILE A 292 -12.79 -8.91 12.40
C ILE A 292 -11.55 -8.25 11.79
N ARG A 293 -10.36 -8.85 11.95
CA ARG A 293 -9.12 -8.32 11.35
C ARG A 293 -9.22 -8.24 9.83
N SER A 294 -9.75 -9.30 9.20
CA SER A 294 -9.94 -9.36 7.75
C SER A 294 -10.92 -8.30 7.26
N VAL A 295 -12.08 -8.13 7.91
CA VAL A 295 -13.09 -7.13 7.51
C VAL A 295 -12.55 -5.72 7.62
N VAL A 296 -11.86 -5.38 8.73
CA VAL A 296 -11.26 -4.06 8.91
C VAL A 296 -10.22 -3.79 7.83
N LEU A 297 -9.34 -4.75 7.54
CA LEU A 297 -8.32 -4.61 6.50
C LEU A 297 -8.94 -4.51 5.10
N LEU A 298 -10.01 -5.26 4.80
CA LEU A 298 -10.70 -5.16 3.50
C LEU A 298 -11.25 -3.76 3.26
N ILE A 299 -11.90 -3.17 4.27
CA ILE A 299 -12.40 -1.79 4.21
C ILE A 299 -11.23 -0.82 4.06
N THR A 300 -10.14 -1.03 4.81
CA THR A 300 -8.96 -0.15 4.80
C THR A 300 -8.26 -0.15 3.45
N TRP A 301 -7.99 -1.33 2.87
CA TRP A 301 -7.36 -1.47 1.56
C TRP A 301 -8.23 -0.89 0.45
N TYR A 302 -9.55 -1.11 0.51
CA TYR A 302 -10.50 -0.51 -0.43
C TYR A 302 -10.48 1.03 -0.35
N ALA A 303 -10.66 1.57 0.87
CA ALA A 303 -10.68 3.01 1.13
C ALA A 303 -9.41 3.70 0.67
N LEU A 304 -8.25 3.15 1.07
CA LEU A 304 -6.94 3.67 0.74
C LEU A 304 -6.76 3.83 -0.78
N MET A 305 -7.00 2.77 -1.55
CA MET A 305 -6.80 2.81 -3.01
C MET A 305 -7.83 3.68 -3.71
N GLN A 306 -9.07 3.68 -3.23
CA GLN A 306 -10.11 4.53 -3.80
C GLN A 306 -9.73 6.02 -3.65
N VAL A 307 -9.25 6.43 -2.47
CA VAL A 307 -8.85 7.82 -2.21
C VAL A 307 -7.55 8.16 -2.93
N TYR A 308 -6.54 7.29 -2.88
CA TYR A 308 -5.26 7.50 -3.57
C TYR A 308 -5.42 7.75 -5.07
N PHE A 309 -6.15 6.87 -5.77
CA PHE A 309 -6.43 7.05 -7.20
C PHE A 309 -7.47 8.14 -7.45
N GLY A 310 -8.42 8.35 -6.53
CA GLY A 310 -9.43 9.41 -6.61
C GLY A 310 -8.81 10.81 -6.63
N ILE A 311 -7.88 11.10 -5.72
CA ILE A 311 -7.13 12.37 -5.68
C ILE A 311 -6.29 12.52 -6.96
N SER A 312 -5.58 11.45 -7.34
CA SER A 312 -4.69 11.45 -8.50
C SER A 312 -5.44 11.71 -9.83
N LEU A 313 -6.59 11.06 -10.02
CA LEU A 313 -7.42 11.25 -11.21
C LEU A 313 -8.24 12.55 -11.15
N GLY A 314 -8.57 13.02 -9.95
CA GLY A 314 -9.27 14.26 -9.70
C GLY A 314 -8.39 15.52 -9.84
N ALA A 315 -7.07 15.37 -10.04
CA ALA A 315 -6.15 16.48 -10.21
C ALA A 315 -6.54 17.42 -11.37
N GLY A 316 -7.21 16.92 -12.40
CA GLY A 316 -7.73 17.70 -13.52
C GLY A 316 -8.91 18.61 -13.18
N GLY A 317 -9.67 18.31 -12.11
CA GLY A 317 -10.80 19.11 -11.64
C GLY A 317 -10.44 20.10 -10.54
N LEU A 318 -9.18 20.09 -10.08
CA LEU A 318 -8.70 21.04 -9.08
C LEU A 318 -8.31 22.36 -9.73
N PRO A 319 -8.49 23.51 -9.04
CA PRO A 319 -8.12 24.79 -9.60
C PRO A 319 -6.60 24.91 -9.78
N GLY A 320 -6.17 25.50 -10.89
CA GLY A 320 -4.75 25.63 -11.26
C GLY A 320 -4.41 24.79 -12.49
N SER A 321 -3.11 24.63 -12.78
CA SER A 321 -2.69 23.76 -13.88
C SER A 321 -2.70 22.31 -13.44
N VAL A 322 -3.25 21.42 -14.28
CA VAL A 322 -3.27 19.97 -14.04
C VAL A 322 -1.87 19.43 -13.77
N TYR A 323 -0.87 19.96 -14.48
CA TYR A 323 0.54 19.60 -14.34
C TYR A 323 1.10 19.94 -12.96
N ALA A 324 0.87 21.17 -12.45
CA ALA A 324 1.39 21.59 -11.16
C ALA A 324 0.72 20.82 -10.01
N THR A 325 -0.61 20.66 -10.07
CA THR A 325 -1.37 19.92 -9.06
C THR A 325 -0.93 18.46 -8.99
N PHE A 326 -0.75 17.81 -10.14
CA PHE A 326 -0.27 16.45 -10.18
C PHE A 326 1.18 16.33 -9.67
N ALA A 327 2.08 17.24 -10.08
CA ALA A 327 3.46 17.26 -9.62
C ALA A 327 3.57 17.49 -8.10
N MET A 328 2.76 18.36 -7.51
CA MET A 328 2.69 18.55 -6.06
C MET A 328 2.23 17.27 -5.35
N GLY A 329 1.24 16.57 -5.90
CA GLY A 329 0.78 15.28 -5.38
C GLY A 329 1.86 14.20 -5.45
N THR A 330 2.60 14.12 -6.54
CA THR A 330 3.73 13.19 -6.70
C THR A 330 4.91 13.55 -5.78
N ALA A 331 5.20 14.85 -5.58
CA ALA A 331 6.20 15.29 -4.62
C ALA A 331 5.81 14.90 -3.18
N ALA A 332 4.54 15.08 -2.82
CA ALA A 332 4.01 14.66 -1.54
C ALA A 332 4.14 13.13 -1.32
N GLU A 333 3.98 12.34 -2.38
CA GLU A 333 4.22 10.88 -2.33
C GLU A 333 5.68 10.53 -2.05
N VAL A 334 6.65 11.19 -2.71
CA VAL A 334 8.09 10.98 -2.40
C VAL A 334 8.38 11.30 -0.94
N VAL A 335 7.89 12.44 -0.44
CA VAL A 335 8.10 12.85 0.96
C VAL A 335 7.46 11.83 1.91
N ALA A 336 6.27 11.31 1.57
CA ALA A 336 5.62 10.26 2.35
C ALA A 336 6.47 9.00 2.44
N LEU A 337 7.04 8.52 1.33
CA LEU A 337 7.89 7.33 1.30
C LEU A 337 9.18 7.50 2.13
N LEU A 338 9.81 8.69 2.06
CA LEU A 338 11.02 9.00 2.81
C LEU A 338 10.77 9.12 4.32
N VAL A 339 9.62 9.66 4.72
CA VAL A 339 9.26 9.86 6.13
C VAL A 339 8.67 8.59 6.75
N ALA A 340 7.89 7.81 6.01
CA ALA A 340 7.16 6.65 6.54
C ALA A 340 8.09 5.58 7.12
N GLY A 341 9.20 5.26 6.44
CA GLY A 341 10.15 4.24 6.91
C GLY A 341 10.67 4.49 8.33
N PRO A 342 11.40 5.60 8.57
CA PRO A 342 11.90 5.96 9.91
C PRO A 342 10.79 6.15 10.94
N LEU A 343 9.60 6.60 10.53
CA LEU A 343 8.48 6.85 11.42
C LEU A 343 7.85 5.54 11.92
N VAL A 344 7.73 4.55 11.05
CA VAL A 344 7.18 3.22 11.36
C VAL A 344 8.00 2.51 12.43
N ASP A 345 9.32 2.61 12.37
CA ASP A 345 10.21 1.95 13.33
C ASP A 345 10.16 2.61 14.71
N LYS A 346 9.77 3.90 14.80
CA LYS A 346 9.67 4.64 16.07
C LYS A 346 8.27 4.58 16.70
N VAL A 347 7.23 4.73 15.90
CA VAL A 347 5.84 4.96 16.37
C VAL A 347 4.95 3.73 16.18
N GLY A 348 5.41 2.76 15.38
CA GLY A 348 4.68 1.52 15.09
C GLY A 348 3.83 1.58 13.83
N ARG A 349 3.43 0.40 13.33
CA ARG A 349 2.76 0.23 12.05
C ARG A 349 1.30 0.67 12.14
N HIS A 350 0.64 0.33 13.25
CA HIS A 350 -0.77 0.67 13.48
C HIS A 350 -0.96 2.19 13.52
N THR A 351 -0.08 2.91 14.23
CA THR A 351 -0.21 4.37 14.38
C THR A 351 0.02 5.08 13.05
N VAL A 352 1.02 4.68 12.27
CA VAL A 352 1.30 5.30 10.97
C VAL A 352 0.14 5.10 9.99
N VAL A 353 -0.44 3.91 9.92
CA VAL A 353 -1.60 3.63 9.05
C VAL A 353 -2.84 4.42 9.50
N SER A 354 -3.18 4.39 10.80
CA SER A 354 -4.37 5.08 11.29
C SER A 354 -4.24 6.60 11.14
N MET A 355 -3.12 7.17 11.60
CA MET A 355 -2.90 8.62 11.52
C MET A 355 -2.74 9.11 10.09
N GLY A 356 -2.11 8.33 9.21
CA GLY A 356 -2.00 8.66 7.79
C GLY A 356 -3.38 8.73 7.11
N LEU A 357 -4.27 7.77 7.40
CA LEU A 357 -5.64 7.77 6.87
C LEU A 357 -6.53 8.88 7.47
N LEU A 358 -6.37 9.19 8.75
CA LEU A 358 -7.08 10.30 9.41
C LEU A 358 -6.60 11.66 8.89
N LEU A 359 -5.29 11.84 8.71
CA LEU A 359 -4.71 13.05 8.11
C LEU A 359 -5.18 13.20 6.66
N GLY A 360 -5.11 12.12 5.87
CA GLY A 360 -5.54 12.13 4.49
C GLY A 360 -7.05 12.41 4.35
N GLY A 361 -7.86 11.77 5.20
CA GLY A 361 -9.30 11.98 5.25
C GLY A 361 -9.68 13.38 5.70
N GLY A 362 -9.04 13.90 6.75
CA GLY A 362 -9.24 15.25 7.25
C GLY A 362 -8.87 16.32 6.22
N ALA A 363 -7.77 16.13 5.50
CA ALA A 363 -7.37 17.00 4.41
C ALA A 363 -8.39 17.00 3.26
N CYS A 364 -8.91 15.83 2.88
CA CYS A 364 -10.00 15.73 1.89
C CYS A 364 -11.30 16.40 2.36
N LEU A 365 -11.69 16.26 3.63
CA LEU A 365 -12.84 16.97 4.20
C LEU A 365 -12.61 18.49 4.21
N ALA A 366 -11.38 18.94 4.48
CA ALA A 366 -11.01 20.35 4.39
C ALA A 366 -11.11 20.86 2.94
N CYS A 367 -10.66 20.09 1.94
CA CYS A 367 -10.84 20.41 0.52
C CYS A 367 -12.30 20.66 0.15
N ALA A 368 -13.23 19.90 0.75
CA ALA A 368 -14.65 20.09 0.48
C ALA A 368 -15.15 21.45 0.98
N ASN A 369 -14.64 21.96 2.10
CA ASN A 369 -15.20 23.14 2.77
C ASN A 369 -14.47 24.46 2.47
N VAL A 370 -13.27 24.41 1.89
CA VAL A 370 -12.44 25.61 1.66
C VAL A 370 -12.55 26.11 0.22
N PRO A 371 -13.01 27.36 -0.02
CA PRO A 371 -12.90 28.02 -1.31
C PRO A 371 -11.49 28.62 -1.49
N GLY A 372 -10.78 28.26 -2.55
CA GLY A 372 -9.47 28.83 -2.87
C GLY A 372 -8.63 27.92 -3.77
N THR A 373 -7.91 28.50 -4.73
CA THR A 373 -7.28 27.71 -5.80
C THR A 373 -6.04 26.93 -5.34
N THR A 374 -5.08 27.61 -4.74
CA THR A 374 -3.82 27.01 -4.29
C THR A 374 -3.97 26.20 -3.01
N VAL A 375 -4.86 26.62 -2.10
CA VAL A 375 -5.08 25.96 -0.81
C VAL A 375 -5.69 24.57 -0.99
N VAL A 376 -6.66 24.41 -1.91
CA VAL A 376 -7.27 23.11 -2.18
C VAL A 376 -6.26 22.13 -2.81
N ALA A 377 -5.38 22.61 -3.71
CA ALA A 377 -4.33 21.78 -4.28
C ALA A 377 -3.30 21.33 -3.23
N ALA A 378 -2.92 22.21 -2.30
CA ALA A 378 -2.04 21.88 -1.18
C ALA A 378 -2.70 20.87 -0.21
N LEU A 379 -3.97 21.05 0.12
CA LEU A 379 -4.73 20.11 0.94
C LEU A 379 -4.89 18.75 0.25
N ALA A 380 -5.12 18.71 -1.06
CA ALA A 380 -5.14 17.46 -1.82
C ALA A 380 -3.77 16.76 -1.82
N ALA A 381 -2.67 17.52 -1.89
CA ALA A 381 -1.32 16.98 -1.75
C ALA A 381 -1.05 16.40 -0.34
N ILE A 382 -1.53 17.06 0.72
CA ILE A 382 -1.50 16.52 2.10
C ILE A 382 -2.36 15.24 2.19
N GLY A 383 -3.50 15.23 1.51
CA GLY A 383 -4.35 14.04 1.31
C GLY A 383 -3.56 12.87 0.74
N LYS A 384 -2.89 13.12 -0.40
CA LYS A 384 -2.05 12.12 -1.08
C LYS A 384 -0.88 11.67 -0.21
N PHE A 385 -0.21 12.59 0.51
CA PHE A 385 0.84 12.25 1.48
C PHE A 385 0.37 11.23 2.53
N GLY A 386 -0.78 11.47 3.17
CA GLY A 386 -1.34 10.57 4.19
C GLY A 386 -1.70 9.18 3.63
N CYS A 387 -2.28 9.15 2.43
CA CYS A 387 -2.57 7.89 1.74
C CYS A 387 -1.29 7.15 1.35
N SER A 388 -0.31 7.80 0.74
CA SER A 388 0.96 7.18 0.32
C SER A 388 1.76 6.65 1.51
N ALA A 389 1.80 7.39 2.63
CA ALA A 389 2.43 6.90 3.86
C ALA A 389 1.74 5.62 4.34
N SER A 390 0.40 5.61 4.38
CA SER A 390 -0.38 4.45 4.79
C SER A 390 -0.22 3.25 3.84
N GLU A 391 -0.13 3.49 2.53
CA GLU A 391 0.07 2.46 1.50
C GLU A 391 1.41 1.74 1.65
N SER A 392 2.48 2.48 1.95
CA SER A 392 3.81 1.88 2.14
C SER A 392 3.84 0.90 3.32
N VAL A 393 2.97 1.08 4.32
CA VAL A 393 2.98 0.33 5.59
C VAL A 393 1.90 -0.75 5.63
N ILE A 394 0.74 -0.53 5.01
CA ILE A 394 -0.42 -1.44 5.12
C ILE A 394 -0.10 -2.86 4.65
N SER A 395 0.78 -3.01 3.65
CA SER A 395 1.22 -4.32 3.14
C SER A 395 2.03 -5.09 4.19
N ILE A 396 2.96 -4.42 4.88
CA ILE A 396 3.74 -4.99 5.97
C ILE A 396 2.81 -5.33 7.15
N TYR A 397 1.95 -4.37 7.52
CA TYR A 397 1.03 -4.53 8.63
C TYR A 397 0.05 -5.70 8.43
N THR A 398 -0.46 -5.86 7.21
CA THR A 398 -1.31 -6.99 6.84
C THR A 398 -0.55 -8.32 6.98
N ALA A 399 0.73 -8.36 6.61
CA ALA A 399 1.53 -9.58 6.74
C ALA A 399 1.77 -9.97 8.21
N GLU A 400 2.00 -8.99 9.09
CA GLU A 400 2.26 -9.20 10.52
C GLU A 400 1.00 -9.59 11.31
N LEU A 401 -0.19 -9.19 10.84
CA LEU A 401 -1.47 -9.48 11.51
C LEU A 401 -1.97 -10.92 11.35
N PHE A 402 -1.49 -11.64 10.33
CA PHE A 402 -1.94 -12.99 9.99
C PHE A 402 -0.85 -14.05 10.16
N PRO A 403 -1.22 -15.26 10.62
CA PRO A 403 -0.31 -16.36 10.77
C PRO A 403 0.07 -16.90 9.38
N THR A 404 1.27 -17.47 9.28
CA THR A 404 1.86 -17.93 8.01
C THR A 404 0.93 -18.82 7.19
N SER A 405 0.11 -19.66 7.83
CA SER A 405 -0.85 -20.57 7.19
C SER A 405 -1.97 -19.88 6.40
N VAL A 406 -2.41 -18.68 6.78
CA VAL A 406 -3.50 -17.94 6.10
C VAL A 406 -3.08 -16.56 5.57
N ARG A 407 -1.84 -16.14 5.84
CA ARG A 407 -1.28 -14.82 5.49
C ARG A 407 -1.35 -14.54 3.99
N SER A 408 -0.92 -15.47 3.15
CA SER A 408 -0.92 -15.31 1.69
C SER A 408 -2.35 -15.16 1.14
N THR A 409 -3.29 -15.96 1.64
CA THR A 409 -4.70 -15.87 1.29
C THR A 409 -5.29 -14.52 1.73
N ALA A 410 -5.05 -14.09 2.97
CA ALA A 410 -5.55 -12.82 3.49
C ALA A 410 -5.00 -11.62 2.70
N MET A 411 -3.70 -11.60 2.42
CA MET A 411 -3.05 -10.58 1.59
C MET A 411 -3.66 -10.54 0.18
N GLY A 412 -3.91 -11.71 -0.42
CA GLY A 412 -4.54 -11.82 -1.73
C GLY A 412 -5.95 -11.24 -1.77
N ILE A 413 -6.79 -11.51 -0.75
CA ILE A 413 -8.16 -10.95 -0.68
C ILE A 413 -8.09 -9.43 -0.46
N CYS A 414 -7.22 -8.95 0.43
CA CYS A 414 -7.03 -7.53 0.69
C CYS A 414 -6.56 -6.77 -0.57
N SER A 415 -5.59 -7.33 -1.30
CA SER A 415 -5.11 -6.75 -2.56
C SER A 415 -6.22 -6.71 -3.63
N LYS A 416 -7.08 -7.72 -3.71
CA LYS A 416 -8.26 -7.68 -4.59
C LYS A 416 -9.21 -6.55 -4.22
N ALA A 417 -9.51 -6.36 -2.92
CA ALA A 417 -10.35 -5.25 -2.45
C ALA A 417 -9.74 -3.88 -2.81
N ALA A 418 -8.43 -3.75 -2.68
CA ALA A 418 -7.67 -2.56 -3.09
C ALA A 418 -7.91 -2.19 -4.57
N ARG A 419 -7.89 -3.19 -5.45
CA ARG A 419 -8.16 -3.00 -6.89
C ARG A 419 -9.61 -2.64 -7.18
N VAL A 420 -10.57 -3.19 -6.43
CA VAL A 420 -11.99 -2.79 -6.53
C VAL A 420 -12.14 -1.30 -6.14
N GLY A 421 -11.42 -0.84 -5.11
CA GLY A 421 -11.36 0.58 -4.75
C GLY A 421 -10.85 1.46 -5.89
N ALA A 422 -9.78 1.04 -6.58
CA ALA A 422 -9.25 1.73 -7.75
C ALA A 422 -10.23 1.78 -8.93
N ILE A 423 -10.99 0.70 -9.18
CA ILE A 423 -12.04 0.66 -10.22
C ILE A 423 -13.19 1.63 -9.89
N ALA A 424 -13.53 1.77 -8.60
CA ALA A 424 -14.58 2.66 -8.14
C ALA A 424 -14.17 4.15 -8.13
N ALA A 425 -12.88 4.47 -8.04
CA ALA A 425 -12.38 5.84 -7.90
C ALA A 425 -12.84 6.81 -9.02
N PRO A 426 -12.74 6.48 -10.32
CA PRO A 426 -13.19 7.38 -11.40
C PRO A 426 -14.69 7.67 -11.36
N PHE A 427 -15.51 6.67 -10.97
CA PHE A 427 -16.96 6.86 -10.85
C PHE A 427 -17.35 7.76 -9.68
N MET A 428 -16.57 7.79 -8.60
CA MET A 428 -16.80 8.74 -7.50
C MET A 428 -16.58 10.19 -7.95
N LEU A 429 -15.63 10.44 -8.85
CA LEU A 429 -15.43 11.76 -9.47
C LEU A 429 -16.61 12.14 -10.36
N MET A 430 -17.19 11.17 -11.08
CA MET A 430 -18.39 11.38 -11.89
C MET A 430 -19.59 11.82 -11.05
N LEU A 431 -19.79 11.20 -9.89
CA LEU A 431 -20.91 11.50 -9.00
C LEU A 431 -20.94 12.98 -8.58
N GLY A 432 -19.76 13.57 -8.34
CA GLY A 432 -19.62 15.01 -8.08
C GLY A 432 -20.04 15.89 -9.24
N SER A 433 -19.68 15.51 -10.47
CA SER A 433 -20.03 16.28 -11.67
C SER A 433 -21.53 16.21 -12.04
N SER A 434 -22.21 15.11 -11.73
CA SER A 434 -23.62 14.89 -12.12
C SER A 434 -24.62 15.57 -11.18
N LEU A 435 -24.29 15.73 -9.90
CA LEU A 435 -25.25 16.19 -8.91
C LEU A 435 -25.45 17.72 -8.86
N ARG A 436 -24.61 18.53 -9.54
CA ARG A 436 -24.71 19.99 -9.86
C ARG A 436 -25.20 20.97 -8.77
N LEU A 437 -25.54 20.51 -7.57
CA LEU A 437 -26.16 21.27 -6.49
C LEU A 437 -25.11 21.88 -5.54
N VAL A 438 -23.89 21.38 -5.56
CA VAL A 438 -22.73 21.86 -4.79
C VAL A 438 -21.49 21.73 -5.68
N SER A 439 -20.48 22.57 -5.49
CA SER A 439 -19.26 22.65 -6.33
C SER A 439 -18.73 21.27 -6.76
N PRO A 440 -18.20 21.12 -7.99
CA PRO A 440 -17.84 19.81 -8.57
C PRO A 440 -16.79 19.04 -7.73
N VAL A 441 -16.05 19.76 -6.88
CA VAL A 441 -15.02 19.24 -5.97
C VAL A 441 -15.61 18.80 -4.62
N PHE A 442 -16.71 19.39 -4.16
CA PHE A 442 -17.25 19.15 -2.80
C PHE A 442 -17.58 17.68 -2.56
N LEU A 443 -18.42 17.09 -3.41
CA LEU A 443 -18.99 15.77 -3.16
C LEU A 443 -17.95 14.63 -3.24
N PRO A 444 -17.06 14.57 -4.26
CA PRO A 444 -16.04 13.52 -4.32
C PRO A 444 -15.08 13.59 -3.12
N TYR A 445 -14.61 14.79 -2.75
CA TYR A 445 -13.68 14.96 -1.63
C TYR A 445 -14.34 14.74 -0.26
N LEU A 446 -15.64 15.03 -0.12
CA LEU A 446 -16.42 14.65 1.06
C LEU A 446 -16.48 13.13 1.22
N ILE A 447 -16.79 12.40 0.14
CA ILE A 447 -16.85 10.93 0.16
C ILE A 447 -15.47 10.34 0.45
N PHE A 448 -14.43 10.83 -0.23
CA PHE A 448 -13.05 10.40 0.02
C PHE A 448 -12.63 10.66 1.48
N GLY A 449 -12.96 11.84 2.00
CA GLY A 449 -12.68 12.21 3.38
C GLY A 449 -13.39 11.32 4.39
N ALA A 450 -14.70 11.08 4.20
CA ALA A 450 -15.51 10.26 5.10
C ALA A 450 -15.05 8.79 5.12
N ILE A 451 -14.81 8.19 3.94
CA ILE A 451 -14.36 6.81 3.82
C ILE A 451 -12.95 6.64 4.41
N SER A 452 -12.03 7.57 4.16
CA SER A 452 -10.67 7.53 4.72
C SER A 452 -10.67 7.70 6.24
N CYS A 453 -11.47 8.63 6.79
CA CYS A 453 -11.59 8.80 8.23
C CYS A 453 -12.19 7.55 8.89
N LEU A 454 -13.24 6.97 8.31
CA LEU A 454 -13.82 5.72 8.79
C LEU A 454 -12.79 4.59 8.80
N ALA A 455 -12.03 4.42 7.72
CA ALA A 455 -10.96 3.43 7.65
C ALA A 455 -9.88 3.67 8.73
N GLY A 456 -9.42 4.91 8.89
CA GLY A 456 -8.45 5.28 9.93
C GLY A 456 -8.94 4.96 11.35
N LEU A 457 -10.22 5.22 11.64
CA LEU A 457 -10.86 4.88 12.92
C LEU A 457 -11.01 3.37 13.11
N LEU A 458 -11.33 2.62 12.06
CA LEU A 458 -11.44 1.16 12.14
C LEU A 458 -10.08 0.50 12.37
N VAL A 459 -8.99 1.04 11.81
CA VAL A 459 -7.63 0.55 12.07
C VAL A 459 -7.26 0.63 13.56
N LEU A 460 -7.81 1.59 14.31
CA LEU A 460 -7.62 1.68 15.78
C LEU A 460 -8.12 0.44 16.54
N LEU A 461 -8.96 -0.39 15.92
CA LEU A 461 -9.43 -1.64 16.51
C LEU A 461 -8.40 -2.77 16.41
N LEU A 462 -7.40 -2.63 15.54
CA LEU A 462 -6.37 -3.62 15.26
C LEU A 462 -5.16 -3.47 16.20
N PRO A 463 -4.44 -4.57 16.52
CA PRO A 463 -3.30 -4.53 17.41
C PRO A 463 -2.06 -3.90 16.78
N GLU A 464 -1.23 -3.25 17.60
CA GLU A 464 0.12 -2.85 17.20
C GLU A 464 1.02 -4.07 17.02
N THR A 465 1.89 -4.03 16.01
CA THR A 465 2.81 -5.12 15.64
C THR A 465 4.29 -4.75 15.86
N LEU A 466 4.58 -3.51 16.29
CA LEU A 466 5.93 -3.06 16.62
C LEU A 466 6.59 -3.97 17.66
N GLY A 467 7.74 -4.56 17.29
CA GLY A 467 8.54 -5.42 18.17
C GLY A 467 7.95 -6.81 18.42
N ALA A 468 6.78 -7.14 17.84
CA ALA A 468 6.18 -8.46 17.98
C ALA A 468 6.81 -9.46 16.99
N ALA A 469 7.06 -10.69 17.46
CA ALA A 469 7.43 -11.77 16.55
C ALA A 469 6.26 -12.09 15.61
N MET A 470 6.58 -12.39 14.34
CA MET A 470 5.55 -12.77 13.37
C MET A 470 4.83 -14.04 13.87
N PRO A 471 3.49 -14.04 13.95
CA PRO A 471 2.77 -15.20 14.43
C PRO A 471 2.91 -16.36 13.44
N GLU A 472 3.32 -17.53 13.94
CA GLU A 472 3.39 -18.76 13.15
C GLU A 472 2.14 -19.62 13.39
N THR A 473 1.59 -19.56 14.60
CA THR A 473 0.45 -20.38 15.02
C THR A 473 -0.76 -19.55 15.47
N MET A 474 -1.92 -20.20 15.57
CA MET A 474 -3.14 -19.56 16.11
C MET A 474 -3.02 -19.21 17.60
N THR A 475 -2.13 -19.88 18.33
CA THR A 475 -1.86 -19.59 19.75
C THR A 475 -1.05 -18.30 19.92
N ASP A 476 -0.06 -18.05 19.06
CA ASP A 476 0.74 -16.82 19.08
C ASP A 476 -0.13 -15.59 18.81
N LEU A 477 -1.11 -15.74 17.91
CA LEU A 477 -2.12 -14.71 17.64
C LEU A 477 -2.97 -14.34 18.86
N GLN A 478 -3.34 -15.32 19.67
CA GLN A 478 -4.15 -15.08 20.88
C GLN A 478 -3.34 -14.36 21.96
N GLN A 479 -2.04 -14.65 22.07
CA GLN A 479 -1.12 -13.92 22.95
C GLN A 479 -0.93 -12.46 22.48
N LEU A 480 -0.75 -12.24 21.18
CA LEU A 480 -0.66 -10.89 20.63
C LEU A 480 -1.95 -10.09 20.87
N GLN A 481 -3.10 -10.76 20.80
CA GLN A 481 -4.39 -10.16 21.12
C GLN A 481 -4.56 -9.84 22.61
N SER A 482 -4.05 -10.68 23.52
CA SER A 482 -4.17 -10.46 24.96
C SER A 482 -3.32 -9.26 25.40
N ILE A 483 -2.09 -9.15 24.90
CA ILE A 483 -1.19 -8.00 25.12
C ILE A 483 -1.86 -6.71 24.65
N PHE A 484 -2.44 -6.72 23.45
CA PHE A 484 -3.17 -5.56 22.93
C PHE A 484 -4.41 -5.22 23.77
N SER A 485 -5.16 -6.22 24.22
CA SER A 485 -6.35 -5.99 25.07
C SER A 485 -6.02 -5.43 26.46
N ALA A 486 -4.78 -5.59 26.92
CA ALA A 486 -4.30 -5.09 28.20
C ALA A 486 -3.85 -3.62 28.15
N GLN A 487 -3.73 -2.99 26.96
CA GLN A 487 -3.27 -1.61 26.87
C GLN A 487 -4.34 -0.61 27.37
N PRO A 488 -3.99 0.34 28.29
CA PRO A 488 -4.95 1.23 28.96
C PRO A 488 -5.75 2.14 28.02
N TRP A 489 -5.15 2.64 26.93
CA TRP A 489 -5.79 3.57 26.00
C TRP A 489 -6.99 2.95 25.27
N ARG A 490 -7.01 1.61 25.11
CA ARG A 490 -8.12 0.89 24.50
C ARG A 490 -9.29 0.71 25.46
N GLN A 491 -9.05 0.61 26.76
CA GLN A 491 -10.13 0.62 27.77
C GLN A 491 -10.89 1.97 27.76
N GLY A 492 -10.20 3.06 27.45
CA GLY A 492 -10.80 4.38 27.24
C GLY A 492 -11.60 4.50 25.93
N CYS A 493 -11.00 4.18 24.77
CA CYS A 493 -11.66 4.32 23.46
C CYS A 493 -12.80 3.31 23.23
N MET A 494 -12.64 2.05 23.65
CA MET A 494 -13.74 1.08 23.63
C MET A 494 -14.80 1.39 24.68
N GLY A 495 -14.44 2.05 25.79
CA GLY A 495 -15.39 2.60 26.75
C GLY A 495 -16.29 3.67 26.12
N ILE A 496 -15.73 4.54 25.28
CA ILE A 496 -16.48 5.56 24.53
C ILE A 496 -17.37 4.94 23.44
N LEU A 497 -16.86 3.98 22.66
CA LEU A 497 -17.67 3.25 21.67
C LEU A 497 -18.79 2.42 22.33
N ALA A 498 -18.50 1.73 23.43
CA ALA A 498 -19.50 1.01 24.21
C ALA A 498 -20.52 1.97 24.84
N PHE A 499 -20.10 3.16 25.29
CA PHE A 499 -21.00 4.21 25.76
C PHE A 499 -21.91 4.73 24.65
N VAL A 500 -21.38 4.97 23.44
CA VAL A 500 -22.17 5.44 22.28
C VAL A 500 -23.15 4.37 21.79
N PHE A 501 -22.75 3.11 21.71
CA PHE A 501 -23.65 2.02 21.34
C PHE A 501 -24.68 1.69 22.43
N ARG A 502 -24.31 1.79 23.72
CA ARG A 502 -25.22 1.58 24.85
C ARG A 502 -26.17 2.77 25.05
N ALA A 503 -25.74 4.00 24.73
CA ALA A 503 -26.60 5.18 24.67
C ALA A 503 -27.64 5.09 23.55
N ARG A 504 -27.28 4.51 22.39
CA ARG A 504 -28.22 4.27 21.28
C ARG A 504 -29.20 3.13 21.55
N ALA A 505 -28.85 2.19 22.44
CA ALA A 505 -29.77 1.14 22.92
C ALA A 505 -30.76 1.64 23.98
N HIS A 506 -30.44 2.71 24.71
CA HIS A 506 -31.32 3.29 25.74
C HIS A 506 -32.27 4.40 25.24
N THR A 507 -32.11 4.88 24.00
CA THR A 507 -33.06 5.85 23.39
C THR A 507 -34.26 5.21 22.70
N GLY A 508 -34.51 3.91 22.91
CA GLY A 508 -35.62 3.18 22.33
C GLY A 508 -36.37 2.35 23.38
N THR A 509 -36.78 2.96 24.50
CA THR A 509 -37.91 2.52 25.36
C THR A 509 -37.95 3.39 26.62
N SER A 510 -38.78 4.43 26.62
CA SER A 510 -39.38 4.97 27.85
C SER A 510 -40.62 5.78 27.52
N GLY A 511 -41.75 5.09 27.61
CA GLY A 511 -43.05 5.70 27.86
C GLY A 511 -43.59 5.13 29.17
N ALA A 512 -43.83 6.04 30.13
CA ALA A 512 -44.71 5.95 31.29
C ALA A 512 -44.28 5.20 32.59
N GLY A 513 -44.30 5.94 33.71
CA GLY A 513 -44.78 5.44 35.02
C GLY A 513 -43.83 5.52 36.23
N LYS A 514 -43.90 6.62 37.02
CA LYS A 514 -43.37 6.81 38.40
C LYS A 514 -44.16 5.96 39.45
N PRO A 515 -43.88 5.98 40.80
CA PRO A 515 -42.87 6.72 41.60
C PRO A 515 -42.13 5.96 42.76
N ALA A 516 -41.01 6.57 43.18
CA ALA A 516 -40.46 6.78 44.54
C ALA A 516 -40.52 5.72 45.66
N SER A 517 -39.36 5.40 46.25
CA SER A 517 -39.14 5.48 47.71
C SER A 517 -37.65 5.35 48.13
N THR A 518 -37.30 6.17 49.13
CA THR A 518 -36.31 5.99 50.23
C THR A 518 -34.79 6.00 49.99
N LEU A 519 -34.17 7.12 50.40
CA LEU A 519 -32.83 7.20 51.03
C LEU A 519 -32.89 6.71 52.50
N PRO A 520 -31.77 6.22 53.06
CA PRO A 520 -31.08 6.95 54.14
C PRO A 520 -29.54 6.87 54.04
N SER A 521 -28.80 8.00 54.09
CA SER A 521 -28.17 8.67 55.25
C SER A 521 -26.79 8.13 55.72
N ARG A 522 -25.79 9.02 55.61
CA ARG A 522 -24.41 9.09 56.16
C ARG A 522 -24.03 8.23 57.39
N SER A 523 -22.78 7.75 57.41
CA SER A 523 -21.83 8.05 58.50
C SER A 523 -20.37 8.03 57.98
N ALA A 524 -19.49 8.76 58.65
CA ALA A 524 -18.16 9.18 58.22
C ALA A 524 -17.04 8.65 59.15
N ALA A 525 -15.79 8.74 58.64
CA ALA A 525 -14.48 8.67 59.33
C ALA A 525 -13.94 7.25 59.63
N ALA A 526 -12.64 6.90 59.47
CA ALA A 526 -11.42 7.68 59.31
C ALA A 526 -10.24 6.80 58.77
N THR A 527 -9.25 7.45 58.11
CA THR A 527 -7.77 7.17 58.11
C THR A 527 -7.26 5.80 57.58
N SER A 528 -6.17 5.61 56.83
CA SER A 528 -4.89 6.32 56.64
C SER A 528 -4.07 5.72 55.47
N THR A 529 -3.36 6.59 54.72
CA THR A 529 -2.01 6.45 54.11
C THR A 529 -1.62 5.42 53.02
N LYS A 530 -1.29 6.01 51.85
CA LYS A 530 -0.16 5.84 50.89
C LYS A 530 -0.06 4.63 49.92
N PRO A 531 0.36 4.87 48.65
CA PRO A 531 0.52 3.84 47.60
C PRO A 531 1.95 3.26 47.56
N PRO A 532 2.16 2.05 46.97
CA PRO A 532 3.50 1.51 46.79
C PRO A 532 4.17 2.00 45.50
N VAL A 533 5.49 2.08 45.63
CA VAL A 533 6.53 2.54 44.70
C VAL A 533 6.73 1.54 43.55
N VAL A 534 6.92 2.04 42.33
CA VAL A 534 7.33 1.26 41.15
C VAL A 534 8.85 1.28 41.04
N VAL A 535 9.45 0.09 41.03
CA VAL A 535 10.89 -0.13 40.78
C VAL A 535 11.13 -0.13 39.26
N VAL A 536 11.99 0.76 38.79
CA VAL A 536 12.50 0.80 37.42
C VAL A 536 13.84 0.07 37.40
N THR A 537 13.90 -1.10 36.77
CA THR A 537 15.17 -1.72 36.36
C THR A 537 15.56 -1.21 34.98
N ALA A 538 16.63 -0.41 34.93
CA ALA A 538 17.34 -0.06 33.71
C ALA A 538 18.26 -1.23 33.31
N VAL A 539 18.17 -1.67 32.05
CA VAL A 539 19.22 -2.49 31.42
C VAL A 539 20.04 -1.55 30.55
N CYS A 540 21.30 -1.36 30.92
CA CYS A 540 22.29 -0.66 30.10
C CYS A 540 22.52 -1.40 28.79
N GLY A 541 22.64 -0.64 27.71
CA GLY A 541 23.12 -1.12 26.44
C GLY A 541 24.61 -1.41 26.47
N GLU A 542 25.01 -2.39 25.67
CA GLU A 542 26.41 -2.56 25.26
C GLU A 542 26.58 -2.07 23.83
N CYS A 543 27.61 -1.24 23.68
CA CYS A 543 28.22 -0.84 22.43
C CYS A 543 28.93 -2.04 21.80
N ASP A 544 28.86 -2.19 20.49
CA ASP A 544 29.87 -2.94 19.75
C ASP A 544 30.31 -2.17 18.52
N ALA A 545 31.59 -1.81 18.54
CA ALA A 545 32.36 -1.39 17.38
C ALA A 545 33.59 -2.30 17.24
N ALA A 546 33.64 -2.97 16.09
CA ALA A 546 34.81 -3.27 15.26
C ALA A 546 35.74 -4.48 15.55
N SER A 547 36.03 -5.15 14.41
CA SER A 547 37.28 -5.77 13.93
C SER A 547 37.78 -7.12 14.45
N ASP A 548 37.82 -8.07 13.50
CA ASP A 548 38.93 -8.93 13.06
C ASP A 548 40.00 -9.52 14.00
N HIS A 549 40.38 -10.74 13.60
CA HIS A 549 41.58 -11.54 13.87
C HIS A 549 41.62 -12.53 15.06
N SER A 550 41.48 -13.81 14.67
CA SER A 550 42.31 -14.99 15.02
C SER A 550 43.18 -14.95 16.28
N VAL A 551 43.06 -16.00 17.12
CA VAL A 551 44.13 -16.99 17.43
C VAL A 551 43.58 -18.08 18.37
N ALA A 552 44.09 -19.29 18.17
CA ALA A 552 43.72 -20.54 18.81
C ALA A 552 44.06 -20.65 20.31
N GLY A 553 43.33 -21.52 21.03
CA GLY A 553 43.72 -22.00 22.36
C GLY A 553 42.74 -23.00 22.94
N ARG A 554 43.09 -24.29 22.92
CA ARG A 554 42.38 -25.39 23.59
C ARG A 554 42.38 -25.19 25.12
N CYS A 555 41.30 -25.59 25.79
CA CYS A 555 41.42 -26.48 26.96
C CYS A 555 40.09 -27.18 27.31
N ASN A 556 40.20 -28.50 27.43
CA ASN A 556 39.21 -29.46 27.89
C ASN A 556 38.98 -29.32 29.41
N SER A 557 37.75 -29.51 29.91
CA SER A 557 37.49 -30.51 30.95
C SER A 557 35.99 -30.76 31.16
N ARG A 558 35.68 -32.06 31.25
CA ARG A 558 34.38 -32.65 31.60
C ARG A 558 34.11 -32.49 33.10
N SER A 559 32.85 -32.25 33.48
CA SER A 559 32.15 -33.08 34.50
C SER A 559 30.64 -32.74 34.57
N LYS A 560 29.81 -33.78 34.45
CA LYS A 560 28.36 -33.81 34.74
C LYS A 560 28.14 -34.03 36.26
N PRO A 561 26.93 -34.37 36.76
CA PRO A 561 25.72 -33.56 36.96
C PRO A 561 25.17 -33.68 38.41
N ARG A 562 24.27 -32.79 38.87
CA ARG A 562 23.28 -33.07 39.96
C ARG A 562 22.31 -31.89 40.09
N ALA A 563 21.04 -32.06 39.74
CA ALA A 563 19.92 -32.55 40.58
C ALA A 563 19.28 -31.44 41.43
N LYS A 564 17.99 -31.21 41.18
CA LYS A 564 17.04 -30.37 41.94
C LYS A 564 17.00 -30.78 43.42
N PRO A 565 16.59 -29.87 44.33
CA PRO A 565 15.21 -29.91 44.79
C PRO A 565 14.53 -28.53 45.01
N SER A 566 13.24 -28.66 45.29
CA SER A 566 12.12 -27.74 45.43
C SER A 566 12.15 -26.73 46.59
N ASN A 567 11.43 -25.62 46.38
CA ASN A 567 10.55 -24.86 47.27
C ASN A 567 10.98 -24.50 48.70
N GLY A 568 10.87 -23.20 49.01
CA GLY A 568 10.29 -22.76 50.29
C GLY A 568 11.13 -21.80 51.13
N ALA A 569 10.96 -20.50 50.87
CA ALA A 569 10.83 -19.37 51.81
C ALA A 569 11.76 -19.21 53.05
N VAL A 570 12.35 -18.00 53.16
CA VAL A 570 12.15 -16.99 54.25
C VAL A 570 13.44 -16.20 54.58
N ALA A 571 13.29 -14.87 54.59
CA ALA A 571 14.00 -13.77 55.31
C ALA A 571 15.54 -13.68 55.23
N ALA A 572 16.11 -12.66 54.58
CA ALA A 572 16.28 -11.24 55.01
C ALA A 572 17.40 -11.05 56.06
N VAL A 573 18.40 -10.22 55.75
CA VAL A 573 18.93 -9.11 56.57
C VAL A 573 19.86 -8.25 55.69
N ASP A 574 19.63 -6.94 55.75
CA ASP A 574 20.36 -5.81 55.15
C ASP A 574 21.85 -5.74 55.51
N VAL A 575 22.67 -5.06 54.70
CA VAL A 575 23.49 -3.90 55.16
C VAL A 575 23.91 -3.02 53.94
N ASN A 576 23.55 -1.75 54.07
CA ASN A 576 23.98 -0.51 53.39
C ASN A 576 25.49 -0.38 53.10
N VAL A 577 25.90 0.19 51.95
CA VAL A 577 26.95 1.24 51.87
C VAL A 577 26.76 2.11 50.61
N SER A 578 26.66 3.42 50.84
CA SER A 578 26.70 4.54 49.89
C SER A 578 28.12 4.88 49.44
N CYS A 579 28.33 5.30 48.18
CA CYS A 579 29.55 6.01 47.76
C CYS A 579 29.21 7.34 47.08
N THR A 580 29.68 8.42 47.73
CA THR A 580 29.81 9.79 47.25
C THR A 580 30.98 9.93 46.27
N ALA A 581 30.86 10.84 45.32
CA ALA A 581 31.94 11.30 44.46
C ALA A 581 32.87 12.26 45.22
N ASP A 582 34.18 12.13 45.05
CA ASP A 582 35.09 13.26 45.21
C ASP A 582 36.41 13.07 44.44
N GLU A 583 37.02 14.22 44.18
CA GLU A 583 38.14 14.54 43.29
C GLU A 583 39.49 13.81 43.55
N THR A 584 40.30 13.72 42.48
CA THR A 584 41.69 14.25 42.37
C THR A 584 42.65 13.36 41.55
N LYS A 585 43.29 13.99 40.57
CA LYS A 585 44.46 13.51 39.80
C LYS A 585 45.70 13.41 40.69
N PRO A 586 46.68 12.58 40.31
CA PRO A 586 48.08 12.94 40.47
C PRO A 586 48.83 12.99 39.12
N THR A 587 49.58 14.06 38.97
CA THR A 587 50.67 14.31 38.02
C THR A 587 51.96 13.62 38.43
N ASN A 588 52.76 13.14 37.44
CA ASN A 588 54.25 13.25 37.28
C ASN A 588 54.87 12.03 36.56
N PRO A 589 56.13 12.08 36.04
CA PRO A 589 56.63 13.00 35.00
C PRO A 589 57.55 12.30 33.96
N GLY A 590 57.92 13.02 32.90
CA GLY A 590 59.26 13.02 32.29
C GLY A 590 59.80 11.76 31.57
N SER A 591 59.76 11.79 30.24
CA SER A 591 60.93 11.85 29.33
C SER A 591 60.46 11.77 27.88
#